data_AF-A0A5J9UTX5-F1
#
_entry.id   AF-A0A5J9UTX5-F1
#
_cell.length_a   1.000
_cell.length_b   1.000
_cell.length_c   1.000
_cell.angle_alpha   90.00
_cell.angle_beta   90.00
_cell.angle_gamma   90.00
#
_symmetry.space_group_name_H-M   'P 1'
#
loop_
_entity.id
_entity.type
_entity.pdbx_description
1 polymer ?
#
loop_
_entity_poly.entity_id
_entity_poly.type
_entity_poly.pdbx_seq_one_letter_code
_entity_poly.pdbx_strand_id
1 'polypeptide(L)'
;MLRRRPRFSAAPSEPAPALRRAFRSAAALEAIHSHALSSTSSSSLLDADDQVGPASLALYNYPTFAGAYAALAARLFHRRAGAASSSCPSPPSSPSAEDFKATGFQTCYLLDFVGPNKFAFELARFVPSVIAFDHRQSTLARIPQFGPCPSNVELHIDTTKTSARAVFDYFSKKLAETKSDAGVFDNLLDQEDQERVSNILEYVEDADLRRWQLPNTKEFQTALRDERTKLNCVTNPHVYEQLLQLDVGDLLTRGKSLAHDRLQAATEFLHKPFKIKIGRGSYGECLAIRADGHSELSHEIGLELSRRSAAAGLRPIGAVAYGGGGKPSSSSFALTMDEFNSWTSVNSNPVSVHLIRTPGSMTSVGINVPRI
;
A
#
# COMPACT_ATOMS: atom_id res chain seq x y z
N MET A 1 -24.52 -41.89 -52.57
CA MET A 1 -24.97 -40.50 -52.38
C MET A 1 -24.68 -40.06 -50.95
N LEU A 2 -23.77 -39.08 -50.77
CA LEU A 2 -23.87 -37.95 -49.82
C LEU A 2 -22.49 -37.28 -49.75
N ARG A 3 -22.46 -36.05 -50.26
CA ARG A 3 -21.27 -35.20 -50.45
C ARG A 3 -20.69 -34.76 -49.10
N ARG A 4 -19.36 -34.80 -48.98
CA ARG A 4 -18.60 -34.12 -47.91
C ARG A 4 -18.92 -32.61 -47.94
N ARG A 5 -19.40 -32.07 -46.82
CA ARG A 5 -19.42 -30.62 -46.57
C ARG A 5 -18.02 -30.16 -46.16
N PRO A 6 -17.50 -29.02 -46.64
CA PRO A 6 -16.28 -28.45 -46.09
C PRO A 6 -16.57 -27.87 -44.70
N ARG A 7 -15.72 -28.18 -43.72
CA ARG A 7 -15.69 -27.48 -42.44
C ARG A 7 -15.18 -26.06 -42.71
N PHE A 8 -16.02 -25.06 -42.47
CA PHE A 8 -15.58 -23.67 -42.36
C PHE A 8 -14.56 -23.59 -41.21
N SER A 9 -13.37 -23.05 -41.49
CA SER A 9 -12.44 -22.62 -40.45
C SER A 9 -13.09 -21.47 -39.69
N ALA A 10 -13.43 -21.70 -38.42
CA ALA A 10 -13.77 -20.60 -37.52
C ALA A 10 -12.55 -19.69 -37.43
N ALA A 11 -12.73 -18.42 -37.80
CA ALA A 11 -11.73 -17.38 -37.57
C ALA A 11 -11.38 -17.35 -36.06
N PRO A 12 -10.12 -17.10 -35.68
CA PRO A 12 -9.78 -16.93 -34.28
C PRO A 12 -10.60 -15.76 -33.74
N SER A 13 -11.40 -16.03 -32.71
CA SER A 13 -12.09 -15.01 -31.93
C SER A 13 -11.06 -13.98 -31.47
N GLU A 14 -11.35 -12.69 -31.70
CA GLU A 14 -10.53 -11.61 -31.18
C GLU A 14 -10.22 -11.85 -29.69
N PRO A 15 -8.98 -11.63 -29.25
CA PRO A 15 -8.67 -11.71 -27.83
C PRO A 15 -9.57 -10.70 -27.11
N ALA A 16 -10.36 -11.19 -26.15
CA ALA A 16 -11.11 -10.34 -25.25
C ALA A 16 -10.19 -9.20 -24.78
N PRO A 17 -10.66 -7.94 -24.81
CA PRO A 17 -9.80 -6.81 -24.50
C PRO A 17 -9.18 -7.08 -23.15
N ALA A 18 -7.85 -7.18 -23.13
CA ALA A 18 -7.10 -7.24 -21.89
C ALA A 18 -7.59 -6.05 -21.07
N LEU A 19 -8.32 -6.33 -19.99
CA LEU A 19 -8.69 -5.35 -18.98
C LEU A 19 -7.38 -4.74 -18.50
N ARG A 20 -6.98 -3.65 -19.16
CA ARG A 20 -5.89 -2.79 -18.71
C ARG A 20 -6.26 -2.49 -17.26
N ARG A 21 -5.37 -2.85 -16.33
CA ARG A 21 -5.39 -2.34 -14.95
C ARG A 21 -5.19 -0.82 -15.01
N ALA A 22 -6.22 -0.11 -15.44
CA ALA A 22 -6.34 1.32 -15.38
C ALA A 22 -7.47 1.56 -14.40
N PHE A 23 -7.11 1.78 -13.14
CA PHE A 23 -8.03 2.40 -12.19
C PHE A 23 -8.09 3.89 -12.55
N ARG A 24 -8.65 4.19 -13.73
CA ARG A 24 -9.40 5.43 -13.93
C ARG A 24 -10.70 5.21 -13.17
N SER A 25 -10.71 5.28 -11.84
CA SER A 25 -12.00 5.20 -11.15
C SER A 25 -12.78 6.43 -11.55
N ALA A 26 -13.82 6.24 -12.36
CA ALA A 26 -14.75 7.31 -12.73
C ALA A 26 -15.16 8.11 -11.49
N ALA A 27 -15.40 7.44 -10.36
CA ALA A 27 -15.69 8.06 -9.07
C ALA A 27 -14.63 9.05 -8.55
N ALA A 28 -13.32 8.80 -8.76
CA ALA A 28 -12.27 9.73 -8.32
C ALA A 28 -12.19 10.96 -9.23
N LEU A 29 -12.35 10.76 -10.55
CA LEU A 29 -12.43 11.88 -11.50
C LEU A 29 -13.71 12.69 -11.29
N GLU A 30 -14.84 12.03 -11.08
CA GLU A 30 -16.11 12.66 -10.70
C GLU A 30 -15.98 13.42 -9.39
N ALA A 31 -15.29 12.89 -8.38
CA ALA A 31 -15.00 13.63 -7.15
C ALA A 31 -14.19 14.90 -7.44
N ILE A 32 -13.08 14.79 -8.19
CA ILE A 32 -12.25 15.93 -8.59
C ILE A 32 -13.08 16.99 -9.34
N HIS A 33 -13.90 16.58 -10.31
CA HIS A 33 -14.75 17.49 -11.08
C HIS A 33 -15.89 18.08 -10.24
N SER A 34 -16.51 17.31 -9.34
CA SER A 34 -17.58 17.79 -8.46
C SER A 34 -17.08 18.85 -7.49
N HIS A 35 -15.85 18.71 -6.98
CA HIS A 35 -15.21 19.70 -6.13
C HIS A 35 -14.87 20.98 -6.89
N ALA A 36 -14.48 20.86 -8.17
CA ALA A 36 -14.28 21.99 -9.07
C ALA A 36 -15.59 22.71 -9.47
N LEU A 37 -16.70 21.98 -9.57
CA LEU A 37 -18.01 22.55 -9.90
C LEU A 37 -18.66 23.24 -8.70
N SER A 38 -18.51 22.68 -7.49
CA SER A 38 -19.04 23.30 -6.27
C SER A 38 -18.44 24.68 -5.98
N SER A 39 -17.20 24.93 -6.38
CA SER A 39 -16.55 26.25 -6.26
C SER A 39 -16.98 27.25 -7.33
N THR A 40 -17.56 26.78 -8.44
CA THR A 40 -18.07 27.64 -9.53
C THR A 40 -19.57 27.91 -9.40
N SER A 41 -20.36 27.01 -8.81
CA SER A 41 -21.80 27.23 -8.59
C SER A 41 -22.13 28.16 -7.41
N SER A 42 -21.25 28.23 -6.40
CA SER A 42 -21.40 29.16 -5.27
C SER A 42 -21.15 30.62 -5.64
N SER A 43 -20.71 30.92 -6.88
CA SER A 43 -20.50 32.30 -7.34
C SER A 43 -21.75 32.95 -7.94
N SER A 44 -22.92 32.30 -7.91
CA SER A 44 -24.10 32.77 -8.66
C SER A 44 -25.29 33.26 -7.84
N LEU A 45 -25.42 32.92 -6.55
CA LEU A 45 -26.49 33.45 -5.69
C LEU A 45 -26.04 33.37 -4.23
N LEU A 46 -25.69 34.52 -3.64
CA LEU A 46 -25.78 34.95 -2.23
C LEU A 46 -24.61 35.87 -1.84
N ASP A 47 -24.90 36.75 -0.88
CA ASP A 47 -24.27 38.04 -0.59
C ASP A 47 -22.73 38.09 -0.51
N ALA A 48 -22.22 39.25 -0.91
CA ALA A 48 -20.82 39.63 -0.86
C ALA A 48 -20.36 39.83 0.61
N ASP A 49 -19.85 38.77 1.25
CA ASP A 49 -18.87 38.91 2.34
C ASP A 49 -18.01 37.65 2.61
N ASP A 50 -18.35 36.46 2.10
CA ASP A 50 -17.49 35.27 2.24
C ASP A 50 -16.64 35.06 0.96
N GLN A 51 -15.47 35.70 0.93
CA GLN A 51 -14.42 35.40 -0.05
C GLN A 51 -13.95 33.94 0.15
N VAL A 52 -14.57 32.99 -0.55
CA VAL A 52 -14.10 31.60 -0.61
C VAL A 52 -12.73 31.62 -1.28
N GLY A 53 -11.67 31.54 -0.45
CA GLY A 53 -10.29 31.52 -0.90
C GLY A 53 -10.01 30.42 -1.93
N PRO A 54 -8.88 30.52 -2.64
CA PRO A 54 -8.58 29.64 -3.77
C PRO A 54 -8.58 28.16 -3.39
N ALA A 55 -9.35 27.36 -4.15
CA ALA A 55 -9.52 25.93 -3.88
C ALA A 55 -8.20 25.17 -4.01
N SER A 56 -7.84 24.45 -2.95
CA SER A 56 -6.70 23.54 -2.91
C SER A 56 -7.16 22.09 -3.08
N LEU A 57 -6.34 21.26 -3.73
CA LEU A 57 -6.56 19.82 -3.87
C LEU A 57 -5.40 19.04 -3.26
N ALA A 58 -5.70 18.07 -2.41
CA ALA A 58 -4.74 17.10 -1.89
C ALA A 58 -4.94 15.74 -2.56
N LEU A 59 -4.06 15.39 -3.50
CA LEU A 59 -3.97 14.04 -4.04
C LEU A 59 -3.01 13.24 -3.17
N TYR A 60 -3.45 12.10 -2.63
CA TYR A 60 -2.57 11.27 -1.82
C TYR A 60 -2.43 9.85 -2.38
N ASN A 61 -1.25 9.27 -2.20
CA ASN A 61 -0.95 7.92 -2.64
C ASN A 61 -1.82 6.90 -1.89
N TYR A 62 -2.77 6.29 -2.58
CA TYR A 62 -3.68 5.30 -2.01
C TYR A 62 -3.24 3.87 -2.42
N PRO A 63 -3.32 2.87 -1.53
CA PRO A 63 -3.82 2.91 -0.14
C PRO A 63 -2.69 2.96 0.92
N THR A 64 -1.86 4.00 0.93
CA THR A 64 -0.79 4.13 1.94
C THR A 64 -1.24 4.95 3.15
N PHE A 65 -0.78 4.54 4.34
CA PHE A 65 -0.99 5.34 5.56
C PHE A 65 -0.20 6.65 5.51
N ALA A 66 1.02 6.63 4.93
CA ALA A 66 1.79 7.85 4.72
C ALA A 66 1.00 8.89 3.90
N GLY A 67 0.39 8.48 2.79
CA GLY A 67 -0.47 9.34 1.99
C GLY A 67 -1.72 9.80 2.74
N ALA A 68 -2.41 8.89 3.43
CA ALA A 68 -3.65 9.22 4.14
C ALA A 68 -3.41 10.19 5.32
N TYR A 69 -2.36 9.99 6.11
CA TYR A 69 -1.96 10.92 7.18
C TYR A 69 -1.45 12.26 6.64
N ALA A 70 -0.74 12.27 5.50
CA ALA A 70 -0.40 13.51 4.83
C ALA A 70 -1.66 14.28 4.38
N ALA A 71 -2.68 13.58 3.86
CA ALA A 71 -3.96 14.20 3.50
C ALA A 71 -4.71 14.74 4.73
N LEU A 72 -4.65 14.02 5.86
CA LEU A 72 -5.15 14.50 7.15
C LEU A 72 -4.49 15.83 7.54
N ALA A 73 -3.15 15.92 7.48
CA ALA A 73 -2.42 17.15 7.78
C ALA A 73 -2.85 18.33 6.89
N ALA A 74 -2.99 18.10 5.57
CA ALA A 74 -3.49 19.11 4.65
C ALA A 74 -4.92 19.58 5.02
N ARG A 75 -5.83 18.64 5.30
CA ARG A 75 -7.20 18.95 5.72
C ARG A 75 -7.24 19.78 7.00
N LEU A 76 -6.45 19.39 8.01
CA LEU A 76 -6.35 20.09 9.30
C LEU A 76 -5.83 21.52 9.14
N PHE A 77 -4.87 21.73 8.23
CA PHE A 77 -4.32 23.05 7.95
C PHE A 77 -5.35 23.94 7.27
N HIS A 78 -5.96 23.47 6.18
CA HIS A 78 -6.93 24.25 5.43
C HIS A 78 -8.19 24.57 6.25
N ARG A 79 -8.63 23.64 7.11
CA ARG A 79 -9.72 23.91 8.07
C ARG A 79 -9.36 25.05 9.03
N ARG A 80 -8.13 25.09 9.55
CA ARG A 80 -7.67 26.17 10.44
C ARG A 80 -7.42 27.49 9.72
N ALA A 81 -7.06 27.44 8.44
CA ALA A 81 -6.84 28.61 7.60
C ALA A 81 -8.14 29.19 7.01
N GLY A 82 -9.31 28.58 7.27
CA GLY A 82 -10.58 29.00 6.67
C GLY A 82 -10.64 28.83 5.14
N ALA A 83 -9.80 27.96 4.57
CA ALA A 83 -9.61 27.83 3.13
C ALA A 83 -10.32 26.58 2.57
N ALA A 84 -10.89 26.71 1.37
CA ALA A 84 -11.49 25.59 0.66
C ALA A 84 -10.41 24.56 0.27
N SER A 85 -10.58 23.31 0.70
CA SER A 85 -9.69 22.21 0.35
C SER A 85 -10.45 20.92 0.14
N SER A 86 -10.08 20.20 -0.91
CA SER A 86 -10.58 18.87 -1.23
C SER A 86 -9.45 17.85 -1.16
N SER A 87 -9.79 16.59 -0.96
CA SER A 87 -8.83 15.50 -0.94
C SER A 87 -9.34 14.35 -1.78
N CYS A 88 -8.45 13.71 -2.53
CA CYS A 88 -8.80 12.57 -3.38
C CYS A 88 -7.70 11.52 -3.32
N PRO A 89 -8.05 10.22 -3.19
CA PRO A 89 -7.08 9.15 -3.31
C PRO A 89 -6.57 9.08 -4.75
N SER A 90 -5.25 9.02 -4.92
CA SER A 90 -4.60 8.69 -6.17
C SER A 90 -4.20 7.21 -6.14
N PRO A 91 -4.83 6.34 -6.96
CA PRO A 91 -4.38 4.96 -7.13
C PRO A 91 -3.04 4.90 -7.89
N PRO A 92 -2.41 3.71 -7.99
CA PRO A 92 -1.14 3.52 -8.72
C PRO A 92 -1.21 3.89 -10.21
N SER A 93 -2.41 3.80 -10.81
CA SER A 93 -2.70 4.41 -12.11
C SER A 93 -3.17 5.84 -11.87
N SER A 94 -2.21 6.75 -11.60
CA SER A 94 -2.50 8.17 -11.39
C SER A 94 -3.37 8.75 -12.52
N PRO A 95 -4.21 9.77 -12.24
CA PRO A 95 -4.95 10.50 -13.28
C PRO A 95 -3.99 11.12 -14.30
N SER A 96 -4.50 11.43 -15.49
CA SER A 96 -3.73 12.21 -16.46
C SER A 96 -3.64 13.66 -15.97
N ALA A 97 -2.53 14.35 -16.24
CA ALA A 97 -2.45 15.79 -15.96
C ALA A 97 -3.54 16.58 -16.70
N GLU A 98 -3.99 16.10 -17.86
CA GLU A 98 -5.06 16.72 -18.65
C GLU A 98 -6.42 16.73 -17.94
N ASP A 99 -6.66 15.79 -17.03
CA ASP A 99 -7.92 15.71 -16.26
C ASP A 99 -8.12 16.97 -15.37
N PHE A 100 -7.03 17.72 -15.12
CA PHE A 100 -7.04 18.92 -14.29
C PHE A 100 -7.31 20.22 -15.05
N LYS A 101 -7.35 20.20 -16.38
CA LYS A 101 -7.42 21.39 -17.23
C LYS A 101 -8.64 22.30 -16.93
N ALA A 102 -9.76 21.71 -16.52
CA ALA A 102 -11.02 22.43 -16.25
C ALA A 102 -11.37 22.50 -14.76
N THR A 103 -10.41 22.24 -13.87
CA THR A 103 -10.71 22.10 -12.43
C THR A 103 -10.62 23.42 -11.64
N GLY A 104 -9.86 24.40 -12.12
CA GLY A 104 -9.72 25.70 -11.45
C GLY A 104 -8.99 25.69 -10.11
N PHE A 105 -8.38 24.56 -9.70
CA PHE A 105 -7.57 24.51 -8.48
C PHE A 105 -6.35 25.42 -8.60
N GLN A 106 -6.07 26.18 -7.54
CA GLN A 106 -4.88 27.04 -7.50
C GLN A 106 -3.65 26.30 -6.99
N THR A 107 -3.86 25.40 -6.04
CA THR A 107 -2.79 24.60 -5.43
C THR A 107 -3.16 23.13 -5.47
N CYS A 108 -2.25 22.29 -5.95
CA CYS A 108 -2.36 20.84 -5.85
C CYS A 108 -1.19 20.28 -5.04
N TYR A 109 -1.52 19.61 -3.94
CA TYR A 109 -0.58 18.84 -3.15
C TYR A 109 -0.54 17.39 -3.65
N LEU A 110 0.65 16.87 -3.91
CA LEU A 110 0.89 15.46 -4.19
C LEU A 110 1.55 14.82 -2.96
N LEU A 111 0.83 13.93 -2.29
CA LEU A 111 1.16 13.48 -0.94
C LEU A 111 1.57 12.00 -0.95
N ASP A 112 2.84 11.72 -0.58
CA ASP A 112 3.48 10.40 -0.65
C ASP A 112 3.70 9.88 -2.09
N PHE A 113 3.81 10.79 -3.07
CA PHE A 113 4.24 10.51 -4.44
C PHE A 113 4.52 11.80 -5.24
N VAL A 114 5.40 11.69 -6.25
CA VAL A 114 5.57 12.70 -7.34
C VAL A 114 4.85 12.26 -8.64
N GLY A 115 4.54 10.96 -8.74
CA GLY A 115 3.86 10.33 -9.88
C GLY A 115 4.79 9.74 -10.95
N PRO A 116 4.24 8.89 -11.83
CA PRO A 116 4.99 8.35 -12.98
C PRO A 116 5.25 9.44 -14.03
N ASN A 117 6.20 9.22 -14.93
CA ASN A 117 6.38 10.01 -16.17
C ASN A 117 6.36 11.54 -16.00
N LYS A 118 6.99 12.10 -14.96
CA LYS A 118 7.01 13.55 -14.69
C LYS A 118 5.62 14.15 -14.44
N PHE A 119 4.67 13.36 -13.94
CA PHE A 119 3.30 13.78 -13.67
C PHE A 119 3.19 15.13 -12.94
N ALA A 120 3.95 15.33 -11.85
CA ALA A 120 3.97 16.62 -11.15
C ALA A 120 4.33 17.82 -12.06
N PHE A 121 5.22 17.62 -13.04
CA PHE A 121 5.65 18.66 -13.98
C PHE A 121 4.61 18.90 -15.07
N GLU A 122 3.93 17.84 -15.51
CA GLU A 122 2.82 17.96 -16.46
C GLU A 122 1.62 18.66 -15.83
N LEU A 123 1.33 18.36 -14.55
CA LEU A 123 0.26 18.98 -13.78
C LEU A 123 0.45 20.49 -13.65
N ALA A 124 1.70 20.94 -13.54
CA ALA A 124 2.09 22.35 -13.45
C ALA A 124 1.70 23.19 -14.68
N ARG A 125 1.30 22.55 -15.79
CA ARG A 125 0.75 23.23 -16.98
C ARG A 125 -0.70 23.69 -16.78
N PHE A 126 -1.40 23.10 -15.81
CA PHE A 126 -2.82 23.31 -15.56
C PHE A 126 -3.10 23.87 -14.16
N VAL A 127 -2.23 23.59 -13.19
CA VAL A 127 -2.35 24.05 -11.81
C VAL A 127 -1.28 25.11 -11.50
N PRO A 128 -1.66 26.31 -11.02
CA PRO A 128 -0.73 27.40 -10.73
C PRO A 128 0.35 27.09 -9.68
N SER A 129 0.08 26.23 -8.70
CA SER A 129 1.06 25.79 -7.69
C SER A 129 0.95 24.27 -7.46
N VAL A 130 2.05 23.55 -7.67
CA VAL A 130 2.13 22.10 -7.42
C VAL A 130 3.19 21.84 -6.36
N ILE A 131 2.81 21.21 -5.26
CA ILE A 131 3.71 20.92 -4.13
C ILE A 131 3.70 19.42 -3.88
N ALA A 132 4.83 18.75 -4.08
CA ALA A 132 4.92 17.30 -4.01
C ALA A 132 5.83 16.82 -2.88
N PHE A 133 5.38 15.78 -2.18
CA PHE A 133 6.08 15.13 -1.09
C PHE A 133 6.28 13.65 -1.40
N ASP A 134 7.51 13.16 -1.24
CA ASP A 134 7.84 11.74 -1.35
C ASP A 134 9.06 11.47 -0.46
N HIS A 135 9.26 10.22 -0.05
CA HIS A 135 10.39 9.81 0.79
C HIS A 135 11.22 8.70 0.14
N ARG A 136 10.83 8.23 -1.05
CA ARG A 136 11.47 7.08 -1.68
C ARG A 136 12.77 7.46 -2.35
N GLN A 137 13.81 6.67 -2.06
CA GLN A 137 15.11 6.75 -2.76
C GLN A 137 14.94 6.63 -4.29
N SER A 138 14.01 5.80 -4.75
CA SER A 138 13.69 5.65 -6.17
C SER A 138 13.13 6.92 -6.80
N THR A 139 12.38 7.72 -6.04
CA THR A 139 11.85 8.99 -6.52
C THR A 139 12.98 10.02 -6.64
N LEU A 140 13.84 10.11 -5.61
CA LEU A 140 15.04 10.97 -5.64
C LEU A 140 15.94 10.66 -6.85
N ALA A 141 16.16 9.37 -7.15
CA ALA A 141 16.97 8.94 -8.29
C ALA A 141 16.32 9.23 -9.67
N ARG A 142 15.00 9.37 -9.72
CA ARG A 142 14.25 9.63 -10.96
C ARG A 142 14.13 11.11 -11.30
N ILE A 143 14.12 12.00 -10.31
CA ILE A 143 13.92 13.44 -10.52
C ILE A 143 14.90 14.07 -11.53
N PRO A 144 16.21 13.76 -11.51
CA PRO A 144 17.14 14.30 -12.52
C PRO A 144 16.76 13.92 -13.97
N GLN A 145 16.09 12.78 -14.15
CA GLN A 145 15.63 12.29 -15.46
C GLN A 145 14.35 13.04 -15.92
N PHE A 146 13.72 13.78 -15.02
CA PHE A 146 12.54 14.58 -15.34
C PHE A 146 12.90 15.87 -16.10
N GLY A 147 14.17 16.24 -16.17
CA GLY A 147 14.61 17.49 -16.81
C GLY A 147 14.37 18.69 -15.89
N PRO A 148 14.36 19.92 -16.45
CA PRO A 148 14.21 21.13 -15.66
C PRO A 148 12.89 21.14 -14.88
N CYS A 149 12.97 21.39 -13.57
CA CYS A 149 11.79 21.54 -12.73
C CYS A 149 11.07 22.85 -13.09
N PRO A 150 9.76 22.83 -13.37
CA PRO A 150 8.98 24.05 -13.57
C PRO A 150 9.04 24.96 -12.33
N SER A 151 8.99 26.28 -12.53
CA SER A 151 9.13 27.25 -11.43
C SER A 151 7.97 27.24 -10.44
N ASN A 152 6.83 26.68 -10.84
CA ASN A 152 5.64 26.52 -10.03
C ASN A 152 5.49 25.11 -9.41
N VAL A 153 6.57 24.33 -9.43
CA VAL A 153 6.64 23.01 -8.77
C VAL A 153 7.63 23.09 -7.61
N GLU A 154 7.14 22.77 -6.41
CA GLU A 154 7.95 22.58 -5.20
C GLU A 154 8.06 21.09 -4.88
N LEU A 155 9.29 20.58 -4.74
CA LEU A 155 9.57 19.17 -4.45
C LEU A 155 10.19 19.03 -3.06
N HIS A 156 9.49 18.35 -2.15
CA HIS A 156 9.99 17.97 -0.83
C HIS A 156 10.29 16.47 -0.80
N ILE A 157 11.53 16.12 -1.11
CA ILE A 157 11.98 14.72 -1.13
C ILE A 157 12.92 14.49 0.04
N ASP A 158 12.41 13.85 1.07
CA ASP A 158 13.17 13.56 2.28
C ASP A 158 13.23 12.05 2.50
N THR A 159 14.41 11.46 2.30
CA THR A 159 14.60 10.02 2.43
C THR A 159 14.91 9.59 3.87
N THR A 160 14.91 10.53 4.82
CA THR A 160 15.23 10.30 6.23
C THR A 160 14.00 10.19 7.12
N LYS A 161 12.82 10.61 6.65
CA LYS A 161 11.52 10.52 7.34
C LYS A 161 10.40 10.16 6.38
N THR A 162 9.30 9.62 6.90
CA THR A 162 8.12 9.33 6.06
C THR A 162 7.51 10.62 5.51
N SER A 163 6.89 10.55 4.33
CA SER A 163 6.22 11.70 3.71
C SER A 163 5.14 12.30 4.59
N ALA A 164 4.45 11.49 5.41
CA ALA A 164 3.48 12.02 6.38
C ALA A 164 4.13 13.01 7.35
N ARG A 165 5.27 12.66 7.96
CA ARG A 165 5.98 13.55 8.89
C ARG A 165 6.45 14.83 8.21
N ALA A 166 7.03 14.72 7.01
CA ALA A 166 7.44 15.88 6.23
C ALA A 166 6.27 16.84 5.94
N VAL A 167 5.07 16.30 5.67
CA VAL A 167 3.87 17.08 5.41
C VAL A 167 3.32 17.73 6.69
N PHE A 168 3.32 17.01 7.83
CA PHE A 168 2.97 17.58 9.13
C PHE A 168 3.89 18.74 9.51
N ASP A 169 5.21 18.59 9.32
CA ASP A 169 6.19 19.65 9.56
C ASP A 169 5.92 20.86 8.67
N TYR A 170 5.71 20.62 7.36
CA TYR A 170 5.42 21.66 6.38
C TYR A 170 4.19 22.48 6.77
N PHE A 171 3.07 21.83 7.06
CA PHE A 171 1.82 22.54 7.39
C PHE A 171 1.85 23.17 8.78
N SER A 172 2.56 22.59 9.74
CA SER A 172 2.76 23.22 11.06
C SER A 172 3.55 24.52 10.94
N LYS A 173 4.64 24.50 10.15
CA LYS A 173 5.42 25.71 9.85
C LYS A 173 4.58 26.75 9.10
N LYS A 174 3.87 26.34 8.05
CA LYS A 174 3.00 27.22 7.26
C LYS A 174 1.89 27.86 8.09
N LEU A 175 1.33 27.12 9.05
CA LEU A 175 0.32 27.62 9.98
C LEU A 175 0.89 28.68 10.91
N ALA A 176 2.09 28.46 11.46
CA ALA A 176 2.77 29.41 12.33
C ALA A 176 3.10 30.73 11.59
N GLU A 177 3.57 30.63 10.34
CA GLU A 177 3.83 31.79 9.47
C GLU A 177 2.55 32.59 9.18
N THR A 178 1.43 31.91 8.93
CA THR A 178 0.15 32.56 8.63
C THR A 178 -0.47 33.24 9.86
N LYS A 179 -0.26 32.69 11.06
CA LYS A 179 -0.91 33.14 12.31
C LYS A 179 -0.08 34.12 13.14
N SER A 180 1.15 34.44 12.73
CA SER A 180 2.02 35.36 13.47
C SER A 180 1.45 36.80 13.55
N ASP A 181 0.42 37.11 12.75
CA ASP A 181 -0.34 38.37 12.81
C ASP A 181 -1.59 38.34 13.73
N ALA A 182 -2.03 37.18 14.26
CA ALA A 182 -3.34 37.02 14.91
C ALA A 182 -3.32 36.46 16.36
N GLY A 183 -2.15 36.22 16.96
CA GLY A 183 -1.98 36.12 18.42
C GLY A 183 -2.44 34.83 19.13
N VAL A 184 -2.87 33.76 18.44
CA VAL A 184 -3.22 32.46 19.08
C VAL A 184 -2.44 31.30 18.44
N PHE A 185 -1.67 30.58 19.26
CA PHE A 185 -0.93 29.38 18.87
C PHE A 185 -1.82 28.12 18.94
N ASP A 186 -2.57 27.84 17.87
CA ASP A 186 -3.16 26.49 17.72
C ASP A 186 -2.21 25.60 16.91
N ASN A 187 -1.82 24.48 17.51
CA ASN A 187 -1.13 23.40 16.81
C ASN A 187 -2.06 22.76 15.76
N LEU A 188 -1.47 22.06 14.79
CA LEU A 188 -2.22 21.32 13.76
C LEU A 188 -3.04 20.16 14.34
N LEU A 189 -2.64 19.65 15.49
CA LEU A 189 -3.35 18.64 16.27
C LEU A 189 -3.52 19.16 17.69
N ASP A 190 -4.60 18.75 18.32
CA ASP A 190 -4.78 18.97 19.76
C ASP A 190 -3.83 18.03 20.51
N GLN A 191 -3.54 18.31 21.78
CA GLN A 191 -2.47 17.61 22.51
C GLN A 191 -2.66 16.07 22.55
N GLU A 192 -3.90 15.61 22.76
CA GLU A 192 -4.24 14.18 22.79
C GLU A 192 -4.02 13.51 21.43
N ASP A 193 -4.51 14.12 20.36
CA ASP A 193 -4.35 13.61 19.00
C ASP A 193 -2.89 13.68 18.53
N GLN A 194 -2.12 14.66 18.98
CA GLN A 194 -0.71 14.81 18.64
C GLN A 194 0.12 13.61 19.10
N GLU A 195 -0.05 13.17 20.34
CA GLU A 195 0.66 12.00 20.87
C GLU A 195 0.24 10.73 20.12
N ARG A 196 -1.07 10.53 19.95
CA ARG A 196 -1.61 9.34 19.28
C ARG A 196 -1.14 9.23 17.83
N VAL A 197 -1.27 10.32 17.06
CA VAL A 197 -0.81 10.36 15.66
C VAL A 197 0.71 10.18 15.58
N SER A 198 1.48 10.80 16.48
CA SER A 198 2.94 10.64 16.52
C SER A 198 3.33 9.17 16.70
N ASN A 199 2.70 8.48 17.65
CA ASN A 199 2.97 7.07 17.94
C ASN A 199 2.64 6.16 16.73
N ILE A 200 1.53 6.40 16.03
CA ILE A 200 1.20 5.66 14.80
C ILE A 200 2.24 5.93 13.71
N LEU A 201 2.61 7.20 13.52
CA LEU A 201 3.58 7.60 12.48
C LEU A 201 4.98 7.04 12.74
N GLU A 202 5.38 6.79 13.99
CA GLU A 202 6.64 6.08 14.29
C GLU A 202 6.67 4.68 13.68
N TYR A 203 5.60 3.89 13.87
CA TYR A 203 5.51 2.55 13.28
C TYR A 203 5.37 2.57 11.75
N VAL A 204 4.65 3.55 11.21
CA VAL A 204 4.54 3.72 9.75
C VAL A 204 5.91 4.07 9.17
N GLU A 205 6.63 5.01 9.78
CA GLU A 205 7.97 5.43 9.34
C GLU A 205 9.01 4.31 9.45
N ASP A 206 9.00 3.54 10.55
CA ASP A 206 9.91 2.41 10.74
C ASP A 206 9.79 1.38 9.60
N ALA A 207 8.56 1.14 9.11
CA ALA A 207 8.29 0.25 7.99
C ALA A 207 8.59 0.89 6.63
N ASP A 208 8.16 2.14 6.39
CA ASP A 208 8.40 2.87 5.14
C ASP A 208 9.89 2.99 4.83
N LEU A 209 10.70 3.28 5.86
CA LEU A 209 12.15 3.42 5.76
C LEU A 209 12.91 2.10 5.96
N ARG A 210 12.19 0.99 6.11
CA ARG A 210 12.73 -0.38 6.25
C ARG A 210 13.74 -0.52 7.41
N ARG A 211 13.51 0.21 8.49
CA ARG A 211 14.34 0.18 9.70
C ARG A 211 14.05 -1.06 10.54
N TRP A 212 12.77 -1.42 10.69
CA TRP A 212 12.30 -2.59 11.44
C TRP A 212 12.82 -2.64 12.89
N GLN A 213 12.96 -1.48 13.55
CA GLN A 213 13.55 -1.35 14.88
C GLN A 213 12.51 -1.44 15.99
N LEU A 214 11.24 -1.15 15.69
CA LEU A 214 10.20 -1.12 16.71
C LEU A 214 9.77 -2.54 17.12
N PRO A 215 9.34 -2.71 18.39
CA PRO A 215 8.90 -4.01 18.87
C PRO A 215 7.54 -4.38 18.27
N ASN A 216 7.30 -5.67 18.05
CA ASN A 216 6.03 -6.19 17.54
C ASN A 216 5.59 -5.57 16.18
N THR A 217 6.54 -5.11 15.36
CA THR A 217 6.23 -4.49 14.05
C THR A 217 5.44 -5.42 13.14
N LYS A 218 5.61 -6.75 13.23
CA LYS A 218 4.84 -7.71 12.41
C LYS A 218 3.36 -7.71 12.80
N GLU A 219 3.07 -7.73 14.10
CA GLU A 219 1.72 -7.71 14.66
C GLU A 219 1.04 -6.39 14.31
N PHE A 220 1.74 -5.26 14.54
CA PHE A 220 1.26 -3.93 14.19
C PHE A 220 0.94 -3.82 12.69
N GLN A 221 1.89 -4.19 11.80
CA GLN A 221 1.70 -4.09 10.35
C GLN A 221 0.61 -5.03 9.84
N THR A 222 0.35 -6.14 10.54
CA THR A 222 -0.75 -7.04 10.19
C THR A 222 -2.09 -6.40 10.52
N ALA A 223 -2.28 -5.89 11.74
CA ALA A 223 -3.50 -5.20 12.11
C ALA A 223 -3.74 -3.94 11.27
N LEU A 224 -2.69 -3.15 11.02
CA LEU A 224 -2.77 -1.94 10.22
C LEU A 224 -3.17 -2.22 8.75
N ARG A 225 -2.84 -3.42 8.23
CA ARG A 225 -3.21 -3.81 6.86
C ARG A 225 -4.72 -3.91 6.67
N ASP A 226 -5.44 -4.36 7.69
CA ASP A 226 -6.90 -4.52 7.64
C ASP A 226 -7.59 -3.14 7.56
N GLU A 227 -6.94 -2.10 8.11
CA GLU A 227 -7.38 -0.71 8.06
C GLU A 227 -7.18 -0.06 6.67
N ARG A 228 -6.35 -0.63 5.78
CA ARG A 228 -6.03 -0.03 4.46
C ARG A 228 -7.26 0.21 3.58
N THR A 229 -8.25 -0.67 3.67
CA THR A 229 -9.47 -0.57 2.85
C THR A 229 -10.28 0.68 3.18
N LYS A 230 -10.16 1.20 4.41
CA LYS A 230 -10.86 2.39 4.91
C LYS A 230 -10.21 3.70 4.44
N LEU A 231 -9.00 3.65 3.87
CA LEU A 231 -8.21 4.85 3.53
C LEU A 231 -8.70 5.62 2.30
N ASN A 232 -9.84 5.26 1.69
CA ASN A 232 -10.37 5.96 0.53
C ASN A 232 -11.38 7.02 0.98
N CYS A 233 -10.99 8.31 0.95
CA CYS A 233 -11.84 9.41 1.42
C CYS A 233 -13.08 9.68 0.56
N VAL A 234 -13.14 9.16 -0.67
CA VAL A 234 -14.33 9.28 -1.54
C VAL A 234 -15.41 8.30 -1.10
N THR A 235 -15.00 7.05 -0.79
CA THR A 235 -15.94 6.00 -0.37
C THR A 235 -16.15 5.94 1.15
N ASN A 236 -15.25 6.56 1.93
CA ASN A 236 -15.30 6.61 3.38
C ASN A 236 -15.21 8.07 3.85
N PRO A 237 -16.35 8.73 4.12
CA PRO A 237 -16.37 10.13 4.56
C PRO A 237 -15.78 10.33 5.97
N HIS A 238 -15.62 9.26 6.75
CA HIS A 238 -15.12 9.29 8.13
C HIS A 238 -13.63 8.92 8.25
N VAL A 239 -12.91 8.83 7.13
CA VAL A 239 -11.52 8.34 7.12
C VAL A 239 -10.61 9.16 8.03
N TYR A 240 -10.81 10.48 8.11
CA TYR A 240 -9.95 11.37 8.88
C TYR A 240 -10.20 11.24 10.38
N GLU A 241 -11.45 11.13 10.79
CA GLU A 241 -11.83 10.86 12.18
C GLU A 241 -11.33 9.47 12.61
N GLN A 242 -11.39 8.48 11.73
CA GLN A 242 -10.85 7.14 12.01
C GLN A 242 -9.31 7.14 12.14
N LEU A 243 -8.60 7.90 11.30
CA LEU A 243 -7.14 8.04 11.41
C LEU A 243 -6.71 8.70 12.73
N LEU A 244 -7.49 9.65 13.24
CA LEU A 244 -7.28 10.28 14.54
C LEU A 244 -7.60 9.34 15.72
N GLN A 245 -8.39 8.28 15.50
CA GLN A 245 -8.76 7.30 16.52
C GLN A 245 -7.84 6.07 16.55
N LEU A 246 -6.97 5.88 15.56
CA LEU A 246 -6.04 4.75 15.57
C LEU A 246 -5.07 4.86 16.75
N ASP A 247 -5.01 3.80 17.55
CA ASP A 247 -4.09 3.68 18.68
C ASP A 247 -3.13 2.49 18.49
N VAL A 248 -1.88 2.67 18.91
CA VAL A 248 -0.84 1.63 18.79
C VAL A 248 -1.16 0.45 19.70
N GLY A 249 -1.60 0.68 20.93
CA GLY A 249 -1.96 -0.36 21.89
C GLY A 249 -3.11 -1.24 21.39
N ASP A 250 -4.15 -0.62 20.84
CA ASP A 250 -5.28 -1.32 20.23
C ASP A 250 -4.86 -2.13 19.00
N LEU A 251 -4.05 -1.55 18.11
CA LEU A 251 -3.52 -2.24 16.93
C LEU A 251 -2.63 -3.42 17.32
N LEU A 252 -1.78 -3.28 18.33
CA LEU A 252 -0.93 -4.36 18.82
C LEU A 252 -1.76 -5.47 19.47
N THR A 253 -2.77 -5.13 20.26
CA THR A 253 -3.67 -6.11 20.90
C THR A 253 -4.43 -6.90 19.85
N ARG A 254 -5.01 -6.22 18.85
CA ARG A 254 -5.67 -6.88 17.71
C ARG A 254 -4.71 -7.72 16.88
N GLY A 255 -3.52 -7.22 16.59
CA GLY A 255 -2.50 -7.95 15.83
C GLY A 255 -2.07 -9.24 16.53
N LYS A 256 -1.89 -9.21 17.85
CA LYS A 256 -1.59 -10.39 18.67
C LYS A 256 -2.75 -11.38 18.70
N SER A 257 -3.98 -10.91 18.88
CA SER A 257 -5.19 -11.76 18.82
C SER A 257 -5.29 -12.46 17.46
N LEU A 258 -5.14 -11.72 16.37
CA LEU A 258 -5.19 -12.27 15.01
C LEU A 258 -4.08 -13.30 14.77
N ALA A 259 -2.86 -13.04 15.26
CA ALA A 259 -1.77 -14.00 15.17
C ALA A 259 -2.06 -15.28 15.96
N HIS A 260 -2.67 -15.15 17.14
CA HIS A 260 -3.10 -16.29 17.95
C HIS A 260 -4.19 -17.11 17.24
N ASP A 261 -5.24 -16.47 16.74
CA ASP A 261 -6.35 -17.12 16.04
C ASP A 261 -5.86 -17.87 14.80
N ARG A 262 -4.95 -17.27 14.01
CA ARG A 262 -4.35 -17.93 12.84
C ARG A 262 -3.51 -19.15 13.22
N LEU A 263 -2.75 -19.05 14.31
CA LEU A 263 -1.97 -20.18 14.82
C LEU A 263 -2.87 -21.31 15.32
N GLN A 264 -3.95 -20.98 16.02
CA GLN A 264 -4.94 -21.95 16.46
C GLN A 264 -5.61 -22.64 15.27
N ALA A 265 -6.10 -21.87 14.30
CA ALA A 265 -6.72 -22.39 13.08
C ALA A 265 -5.75 -23.29 12.28
N ALA A 266 -4.48 -22.89 12.16
CA ALA A 266 -3.45 -23.71 11.53
C ALA A 266 -3.20 -25.01 12.31
N THR A 267 -3.17 -24.96 13.64
CA THR A 267 -2.96 -26.12 14.51
C THR A 267 -4.12 -27.11 14.41
N GLU A 268 -5.35 -26.63 14.39
CA GLU A 268 -6.58 -27.41 14.20
C GLU A 268 -6.58 -28.06 12.81
N PHE A 269 -6.19 -27.33 11.76
CA PHE A 269 -6.11 -27.87 10.40
C PHE A 269 -5.11 -29.04 10.27
N LEU A 270 -4.06 -29.07 11.09
CA LEU A 270 -2.97 -30.03 11.02
C LEU A 270 -3.30 -31.40 11.65
N HIS A 271 -4.33 -32.08 11.14
CA HIS A 271 -4.74 -33.39 11.66
C HIS A 271 -3.89 -34.57 11.16
N LYS A 272 -3.43 -34.57 9.90
CA LYS A 272 -2.71 -35.71 9.29
C LYS A 272 -1.57 -35.27 8.37
N PRO A 273 -0.51 -34.65 8.91
CA PRO A 273 0.69 -34.42 8.13
C PRO A 273 1.34 -35.75 7.72
N PHE A 274 1.96 -35.79 6.54
CA PHE A 274 2.66 -36.96 6.02
C PHE A 274 4.14 -36.64 5.74
N LYS A 275 5.00 -37.66 5.79
CA LYS A 275 6.43 -37.47 5.52
C LYS A 275 6.69 -37.37 4.02
N ILE A 276 7.59 -36.47 3.64
CA ILE A 276 8.15 -36.39 2.28
C ILE A 276 9.67 -36.43 2.33
N LYS A 277 10.27 -36.97 1.27
CA LYS A 277 11.72 -36.96 1.04
C LYS A 277 12.13 -35.70 0.28
N ILE A 278 13.09 -34.96 0.81
CA ILE A 278 13.64 -33.77 0.15
C ILE A 278 14.74 -34.22 -0.81
N GLY A 279 14.65 -33.79 -2.09
CA GLY A 279 15.60 -34.16 -3.14
C GLY A 279 15.81 -35.67 -3.27
N ARG A 280 14.72 -36.44 -3.35
CA ARG A 280 14.72 -37.93 -3.40
C ARG A 280 15.34 -38.61 -2.17
N GLY A 281 15.53 -37.88 -1.07
CA GLY A 281 16.03 -38.39 0.20
C GLY A 281 17.45 -37.95 0.53
N SER A 282 18.17 -37.35 -0.43
CA SER A 282 19.54 -36.87 -0.24
C SER A 282 19.67 -35.76 0.81
N TYR A 283 18.56 -35.08 1.13
CA TYR A 283 18.54 -33.97 2.11
C TYR A 283 17.63 -34.25 3.30
N GLY A 284 17.36 -35.54 3.57
CA GLY A 284 16.50 -36.00 4.65
C GLY A 284 15.01 -35.91 4.34
N GLU A 285 14.22 -35.94 5.41
CA GLU A 285 12.76 -35.97 5.36
C GLU A 285 12.18 -34.82 6.16
N CYS A 286 10.95 -34.40 5.83
CA CYS A 286 10.18 -33.44 6.61
C CYS A 286 8.67 -33.75 6.54
N LEU A 287 7.87 -33.11 7.40
CA LEU A 287 6.41 -33.21 7.34
C LEU A 287 5.85 -32.26 6.28
N ALA A 288 4.83 -32.76 5.59
CA ALA A 288 4.06 -32.04 4.60
C ALA A 288 2.56 -32.14 4.86
N ILE A 289 1.81 -31.15 4.39
CA ILE A 289 0.35 -31.22 4.28
C ILE A 289 -0.12 -30.62 2.97
N ARG A 290 -1.26 -31.13 2.48
CA ARG A 290 -2.01 -30.49 1.40
C ARG A 290 -3.01 -29.51 2.02
N ALA A 291 -2.87 -28.22 1.72
CA ALA A 291 -3.62 -27.11 2.33
C ALA A 291 -4.57 -26.42 1.32
N ASP A 292 -5.25 -27.19 0.47
CA ASP A 292 -6.17 -26.64 -0.52
C ASP A 292 -7.24 -25.76 0.14
N GLY A 293 -7.48 -24.57 -0.42
CA GLY A 293 -8.43 -23.61 0.14
C GLY A 293 -7.93 -22.82 1.35
N HIS A 294 -6.76 -23.15 1.92
CA HIS A 294 -6.19 -22.52 3.11
C HIS A 294 -4.88 -21.78 2.78
N SER A 295 -4.89 -20.98 1.72
CA SER A 295 -3.70 -20.24 1.26
C SER A 295 -3.29 -19.09 2.20
N GLU A 296 -4.24 -18.60 2.98
CA GLU A 296 -4.09 -17.51 3.94
C GLU A 296 -3.40 -17.96 5.23
N LEU A 297 -3.47 -19.25 5.58
CA LEU A 297 -2.78 -19.84 6.75
C LEU A 297 -1.45 -20.51 6.37
N SER A 298 -0.98 -20.32 5.14
CA SER A 298 0.18 -21.04 4.59
C SER A 298 1.43 -20.89 5.46
N HIS A 299 1.64 -19.69 5.99
CA HIS A 299 2.80 -19.36 6.79
C HIS A 299 2.74 -20.07 8.15
N GLU A 300 1.61 -19.95 8.83
CA GLU A 300 1.35 -20.54 10.14
C GLU A 300 1.37 -22.07 10.07
N ILE A 301 0.73 -22.66 9.06
CA ILE A 301 0.75 -24.10 8.78
C ILE A 301 2.20 -24.58 8.56
N GLY A 302 2.97 -23.87 7.73
CA GLY A 302 4.35 -24.25 7.44
C GLY A 302 5.27 -24.12 8.67
N LEU A 303 5.10 -23.08 9.48
CA LEU A 303 5.86 -22.90 10.71
C LEU A 303 5.56 -24.02 11.73
N GLU A 304 4.28 -24.36 11.90
CA GLU A 304 3.88 -25.42 12.82
C GLU A 304 4.32 -26.81 12.33
N LEU A 305 4.21 -27.09 11.02
CA LEU A 305 4.78 -28.31 10.42
C LEU A 305 6.28 -28.41 10.63
N SER A 306 7.01 -27.29 10.53
CA SER A 306 8.45 -27.26 10.77
C SER A 306 8.78 -27.65 12.20
N ARG A 307 8.04 -27.14 13.19
CA ARG A 307 8.21 -27.50 14.61
C ARG A 307 7.90 -28.98 14.85
N ARG A 308 6.78 -29.48 14.31
CA ARG A 308 6.40 -30.90 14.42
C ARG A 308 7.41 -31.83 13.72
N SER A 309 8.00 -31.39 12.61
CA SER A 309 9.05 -32.14 11.91
C SER A 309 10.29 -32.28 12.79
N ALA A 310 10.76 -31.17 13.39
CA ALA A 310 11.89 -31.19 14.31
C ALA A 310 11.63 -32.10 15.52
N ALA A 311 10.44 -32.01 16.13
CA ALA A 311 10.04 -32.86 17.25
C ALA A 311 9.99 -34.35 16.88
N ALA A 312 9.71 -34.67 15.61
CA ALA A 312 9.72 -36.04 15.07
C ALA A 312 11.12 -36.52 14.61
N GLY A 313 12.19 -35.76 14.88
CA GLY A 313 13.55 -36.09 14.45
C GLY A 313 13.80 -35.91 12.95
N LEU A 314 12.92 -35.20 12.25
CA LEU A 314 13.04 -34.87 10.84
C LEU A 314 13.72 -33.50 10.66
N ARG A 315 13.97 -33.08 9.41
CA ARG A 315 14.47 -31.74 9.13
C ARG A 315 13.46 -30.70 9.66
N PRO A 316 13.90 -29.58 10.26
CA PRO A 316 13.04 -28.50 10.76
C PRO A 316 12.49 -27.68 9.59
N ILE A 317 11.68 -28.33 8.76
CA ILE A 317 11.11 -27.82 7.52
C ILE A 317 9.63 -28.21 7.51
N GLY A 318 8.75 -27.26 7.20
CA GLY A 318 7.33 -27.54 6.98
C GLY A 318 6.94 -27.35 5.52
N ALA A 319 6.46 -28.40 4.88
CA ALA A 319 6.08 -28.36 3.46
C ALA A 319 4.56 -28.19 3.29
N VAL A 320 4.14 -27.05 2.75
CA VAL A 320 2.72 -26.77 2.46
C VAL A 320 2.47 -26.89 0.97
N ALA A 321 1.59 -27.82 0.58
CA ALA A 321 1.27 -28.11 -0.80
C ALA A 321 -0.16 -27.66 -1.17
N TYR A 322 -0.33 -27.11 -2.38
CA TYR A 322 -1.64 -26.74 -2.93
C TYR A 322 -1.92 -27.50 -4.23
N GLY A 323 -3.14 -27.99 -4.39
CA GLY A 323 -3.67 -28.57 -5.61
C GLY A 323 -4.34 -27.52 -6.48
N GLY A 324 -3.72 -27.14 -7.60
CA GLY A 324 -4.29 -26.22 -8.60
C GLY A 324 -3.27 -25.22 -9.14
N GLY A 325 -3.36 -24.90 -10.43
CA GLY A 325 -2.49 -23.92 -11.10
C GLY A 325 -2.48 -22.56 -10.39
N GLY A 326 -1.30 -21.95 -10.31
CA GLY A 326 -1.04 -20.76 -9.49
C GLY A 326 -1.98 -19.58 -9.77
N LYS A 327 -2.24 -18.79 -8.72
CA LYS A 327 -3.01 -17.53 -8.82
C LYS A 327 -2.20 -16.49 -9.63
N PRO A 328 -2.83 -15.62 -10.44
CA PRO A 328 -2.17 -14.53 -11.18
C PRO A 328 -1.46 -13.48 -10.30
N SER A 329 -1.71 -13.50 -8.99
CA SER A 329 -1.10 -12.61 -8.00
C SER A 329 0.06 -13.25 -7.22
N SER A 330 0.50 -14.45 -7.61
CA SER A 330 1.61 -15.17 -6.98
C SER A 330 2.79 -15.27 -7.94
N SER A 331 3.91 -14.63 -7.60
CA SER A 331 5.17 -14.79 -8.32
C SER A 331 5.90 -16.03 -7.79
N SER A 332 6.22 -16.98 -8.67
CA SER A 332 7.12 -18.10 -8.39
C SER A 332 8.42 -17.91 -9.15
N PHE A 333 9.57 -18.02 -8.49
CA PHE A 333 10.87 -18.20 -9.14
C PHE A 333 11.54 -19.45 -8.57
N ALA A 334 12.36 -20.11 -9.39
CA ALA A 334 13.14 -21.27 -8.97
C ALA A 334 14.47 -20.79 -8.39
N LEU A 335 14.82 -21.27 -7.20
CA LEU A 335 16.19 -21.18 -6.69
C LEU A 335 16.99 -22.39 -7.16
N THR A 336 18.26 -22.18 -7.45
CA THR A 336 19.24 -23.26 -7.56
C THR A 336 19.54 -23.83 -6.17
N MET A 337 19.96 -25.10 -6.11
CA MET A 337 20.19 -25.78 -4.82
C MET A 337 21.36 -25.17 -4.03
N ASP A 338 22.31 -24.54 -4.72
CA ASP A 338 23.45 -23.85 -4.09
C ASP A 338 22.99 -22.60 -3.33
N GLU A 339 22.01 -21.86 -3.87
CA GLU A 339 21.38 -20.71 -3.21
C GLU A 339 20.60 -21.14 -1.95
N PHE A 340 19.93 -22.30 -1.99
CA PHE A 340 19.23 -22.86 -0.82
C PHE A 340 20.19 -23.33 0.29
N ASN A 341 21.30 -23.96 -0.09
CA ASN A 341 22.30 -24.46 0.85
C ASN A 341 23.09 -23.33 1.53
N SER A 342 23.41 -22.27 0.78
CA SER A 342 24.03 -21.06 1.36
C SER A 342 23.10 -20.35 2.35
N TRP A 343 21.79 -20.49 2.21
CA TRP A 343 20.82 -19.84 3.09
C TRP A 343 20.58 -20.62 4.39
N THR A 344 20.54 -21.95 4.31
CA THR A 344 20.31 -22.83 5.48
C THR A 344 21.55 -23.05 6.34
N SER A 345 22.76 -22.88 5.81
CA SER A 345 24.01 -22.99 6.58
C SER A 345 24.21 -21.86 7.58
N VAL A 346 23.51 -20.74 7.41
CA VAL A 346 23.65 -19.52 8.24
C VAL A 346 22.50 -19.35 9.24
N ASN A 347 21.41 -20.13 9.12
CA ASN A 347 20.21 -20.01 9.96
C ASN A 347 19.76 -21.36 10.55
N SER A 348 19.93 -21.52 11.86
CA SER A 348 19.47 -22.69 12.64
C SER A 348 17.96 -22.69 12.95
N ASN A 349 17.18 -21.81 12.33
CA ASN A 349 15.79 -21.53 12.66
C ASN A 349 14.79 -22.34 11.81
N PRO A 350 13.54 -22.56 12.30
CA PRO A 350 12.47 -23.25 11.56
C PRO A 350 12.19 -22.63 10.17
N VAL A 351 12.02 -23.46 9.14
CA VAL A 351 11.81 -23.02 7.74
C VAL A 351 10.45 -23.46 7.20
N SER A 352 9.70 -22.54 6.59
CA SER A 352 8.45 -22.82 5.86
C SER A 352 8.69 -22.83 4.34
N VAL A 353 8.13 -23.83 3.64
CA VAL A 353 8.32 -24.06 2.21
C VAL A 353 6.95 -24.22 1.53
N HIS A 354 6.69 -23.43 0.48
CA HIS A 354 5.47 -23.50 -0.30
C HIS A 354 5.70 -24.29 -1.61
N LEU A 355 5.05 -25.45 -1.73
CA LEU A 355 5.12 -26.31 -2.90
C LEU A 355 3.84 -26.16 -3.73
N ILE A 356 3.96 -25.64 -4.95
CA ILE A 356 2.85 -25.59 -5.91
C ILE A 356 2.98 -26.80 -6.84
N ARG A 357 1.96 -27.66 -6.89
CA ARG A 357 1.94 -28.81 -7.80
C ARG A 357 1.31 -28.40 -9.13
N THR A 358 2.11 -28.29 -10.19
CA THR A 358 1.61 -28.27 -11.57
C THR A 358 1.25 -29.71 -12.02
N PRO A 359 0.19 -29.90 -12.83
CA PRO A 359 -0.09 -31.22 -13.39
C PRO A 359 0.95 -31.52 -14.49
N GLY A 360 1.82 -32.51 -14.26
CA GLY A 360 2.57 -33.16 -15.33
C GLY A 360 4.11 -33.18 -15.27
N SER A 361 4.79 -32.49 -14.35
CA SER A 361 6.25 -32.62 -14.22
C SER A 361 6.78 -32.28 -12.83
N MET A 362 7.98 -32.79 -12.52
CA MET A 362 8.65 -32.81 -11.22
C MET A 362 8.55 -31.53 -10.37
N THR A 363 8.39 -31.76 -9.07
CA THR A 363 8.43 -30.84 -7.92
C THR A 363 9.48 -29.73 -8.03
N SER A 364 9.03 -28.46 -8.06
CA SER A 364 9.86 -27.29 -7.76
C SER A 364 9.52 -26.77 -6.35
N VAL A 365 10.57 -26.60 -5.53
CA VAL A 365 10.54 -26.11 -4.15
C VAL A 365 10.53 -24.59 -4.15
N GLY A 366 9.43 -23.94 -3.73
CA GLY A 366 9.34 -22.48 -3.59
C GLY A 366 9.49 -22.06 -2.13
N ILE A 367 10.57 -21.35 -1.80
CA ILE A 367 10.83 -20.80 -0.45
C ILE A 367 10.99 -19.29 -0.59
N ASN A 368 10.19 -18.52 0.15
CA ASN A 368 10.26 -17.07 0.14
C ASN A 368 11.18 -16.60 1.28
N VAL A 369 12.21 -15.83 0.95
CA VAL A 369 13.12 -15.17 1.90
C VAL A 369 12.98 -13.66 1.70
N PRO A 370 13.01 -12.82 2.76
CA PRO A 370 12.97 -11.38 2.60
C PRO A 370 14.14 -10.91 1.72
N ARG A 371 13.86 -10.11 0.69
CA ARG A 371 14.90 -9.39 -0.06
C ARG A 371 15.51 -8.33 0.87
N ILE A 372 16.84 -8.35 1.01
CA ILE A 372 17.63 -7.17 1.40
C ILE A 372 17.70 -6.27 0.17
#